data_AF-A0A3N5ZPA7-F1
#
_entry.id   AF-A0A3N5ZPA7-F1
#
_cell.length_a   1.000
_cell.length_b   1.000
_cell.length_c   1.000
_cell.angle_alpha   90.00
_cell.angle_beta   90.00
_cell.angle_gamma   90.00
#
_symmetry.space_group_name_H-M   'P 1'
#
loop_
_entity.id
_entity.type
_entity.pdbx_description
1 polymer ?
#
loop_
_entity_poly.entity_id
_entity_poly.type
_entity_poly.pdbx_seq_one_letter_code
_entity_poly.pdbx_strand_id
1 'polypeptide(L)'
;MINLRSLLVGFSVFTLLAFPLFGQDEDEPIWTGSHGYKEVRIHIGHGTIPAGGTDWVPTSSVSGGIKQAEGGGLYRFMTFASGITILYEFSARPLPDKDGSFEVTIGPYVPTLQQAESWKIDPRSVETGFMRKYPAPFVVKDNETIALEVAENPKTGQKLVHYYVVSKGKPFLRSNLERKAAKAREFRVQDVELRVFDYDLRRNGASLYRSGGGCSGKYIAILIPDVGRFWFTLTPPPVEARFEPSALVKDGQLWFRYGEDVYEWLSPEHIVPGDGLFNIWMRFDPPEGRQSSFSVAASSRPPR
;
A
#
# COMPACT_ATOMS: atom_id res chain seq x y z
N MET A 1 -12.35 15.23 -19.15
CA MET A 1 -13.68 14.71 -18.77
C MET A 1 -13.68 13.21 -18.98
N ILE A 2 -13.70 12.43 -17.90
CA ILE A 2 -13.91 10.98 -17.95
C ILE A 2 -15.42 10.79 -18.09
N ASN A 3 -15.89 10.37 -19.26
CA ASN A 3 -17.29 10.02 -19.45
C ASN A 3 -17.46 8.58 -18.95
N LEU A 4 -18.14 8.40 -17.82
CA LEU A 4 -18.50 7.08 -17.28
C LEU A 4 -19.65 6.48 -18.09
N ARG A 5 -19.48 6.29 -19.40
CA ARG A 5 -20.44 5.55 -20.21
C ARG A 5 -20.14 4.06 -20.06
N SER A 6 -20.94 3.41 -19.21
CA SER A 6 -21.22 1.98 -19.33
C SER A 6 -19.98 1.09 -19.46
N LEU A 7 -18.95 1.29 -18.64
CA LEU A 7 -17.79 0.39 -18.63
C LEU A 7 -18.25 -1.03 -18.29
N LEU A 8 -17.99 -1.94 -19.23
CA LEU A 8 -17.90 -3.38 -18.94
C LEU A 8 -16.66 -3.55 -18.08
N VAL A 9 -16.80 -3.39 -16.76
CA VAL A 9 -15.77 -3.80 -15.82
C VAL A 9 -15.79 -5.33 -15.83
N GLY A 10 -14.80 -5.91 -16.53
CA GLY A 10 -14.59 -7.34 -16.56
C GLY A 10 -13.97 -7.78 -15.24
N PHE A 11 -14.61 -8.73 -14.57
CA PHE A 11 -14.01 -9.42 -13.45
C PHE A 11 -13.28 -10.64 -13.99
N SER A 12 -11.95 -10.65 -13.91
CA SER A 12 -11.15 -11.84 -14.18
C SER A 12 -10.39 -12.21 -12.90
N VAL A 13 -10.79 -13.33 -12.28
CA VAL A 13 -9.91 -14.02 -11.34
C VAL A 13 -8.86 -14.71 -12.18
N PHE A 14 -7.76 -14.01 -12.47
CA PHE A 14 -6.58 -14.71 -12.91
C PHE A 14 -5.96 -15.37 -11.68
N THR A 15 -6.13 -16.68 -11.56
CA THR A 15 -5.12 -17.48 -10.89
C THR A 15 -3.88 -17.33 -11.76
N LEU A 16 -2.97 -16.44 -11.38
CA LEU A 16 -1.68 -16.32 -12.05
C LEU A 16 -0.92 -17.62 -11.81
N LEU A 17 -1.16 -18.61 -12.67
CA LEU A 17 -0.21 -19.70 -12.89
C LEU A 17 1.09 -19.01 -13.26
N ALA A 18 2.13 -19.27 -12.47
CA ALA A 18 3.41 -18.61 -12.56
C ALA A 18 3.98 -18.72 -13.98
N PHE A 19 3.74 -17.71 -14.81
CA PHE A 19 4.47 -17.52 -16.05
C PHE A 19 5.83 -16.92 -15.66
N PRO A 20 6.95 -17.50 -16.13
CA PRO A 20 8.26 -16.90 -15.94
C PRO A 20 8.33 -15.70 -16.91
N LEU A 21 7.82 -14.56 -16.49
CA LEU A 21 8.01 -13.30 -17.20
C LEU A 21 9.44 -12.82 -16.90
N PHE A 22 10.35 -13.17 -17.81
CA PHE A 22 11.65 -12.53 -17.90
C PHE A 22 11.46 -11.14 -18.52
N GLY A 23 11.59 -10.09 -17.70
CA GLY A 23 11.71 -8.71 -18.16
C GLY A 23 10.80 -7.73 -17.43
N GLN A 24 11.43 -6.68 -16.87
CA GLN A 24 10.89 -5.41 -16.38
C GLN A 24 10.34 -5.34 -14.93
N ASP A 25 11.12 -4.71 -14.05
CA ASP A 25 10.73 -4.25 -12.71
C ASP A 25 9.58 -3.22 -12.68
N GLU A 26 9.04 -2.82 -13.85
CA GLU A 26 7.91 -1.86 -13.94
C GLU A 26 6.54 -2.54 -13.86
N ASP A 27 6.48 -3.87 -14.00
CA ASP A 27 5.24 -4.66 -14.01
C ASP A 27 4.76 -5.15 -12.62
N GLU A 28 5.51 -4.86 -11.55
CA GLU A 28 5.16 -5.33 -10.21
C GLU A 28 4.14 -4.41 -9.49
N PRO A 29 3.16 -4.98 -8.75
CA PRO A 29 2.30 -4.19 -7.87
C PRO A 29 3.11 -3.37 -6.86
N ILE A 30 2.79 -2.09 -6.73
CA ILE A 30 3.30 -1.24 -5.67
C ILE A 30 2.53 -1.57 -4.38
N TRP A 31 3.17 -2.34 -3.50
CA TRP A 31 2.62 -2.69 -2.18
C TRP A 31 2.61 -1.47 -1.25
N THR A 32 1.42 -1.13 -0.77
CA THR A 32 1.14 0.07 0.05
C THR A 32 0.88 -0.25 1.52
N GLY A 33 0.67 -1.53 1.84
CA GLY A 33 0.71 -1.97 3.22
C GLY A 33 -0.02 -3.24 3.53
N SER A 34 -0.17 -3.49 4.84
CA SER A 34 -0.76 -4.70 5.39
C SER A 34 -1.67 -4.34 6.55
N HIS A 35 -2.86 -4.92 6.59
CA HIS A 35 -3.81 -4.77 7.70
C HIS A 35 -4.02 -6.12 8.38
N GLY A 36 -3.83 -6.17 9.69
CA GLY A 36 -4.07 -7.37 10.50
C GLY A 36 -5.42 -7.34 11.19
N TYR A 37 -6.11 -8.49 11.22
CA TYR A 37 -7.25 -8.72 12.09
C TYR A 37 -7.27 -10.18 12.54
N LYS A 38 -7.21 -10.40 13.87
CA LYS A 38 -7.03 -11.73 14.46
C LYS A 38 -5.82 -12.44 13.83
N GLU A 39 -6.05 -13.59 13.20
CA GLU A 39 -5.03 -14.42 12.55
C GLU A 39 -4.89 -14.16 11.04
N VAL A 40 -5.68 -13.23 10.48
CA VAL A 40 -5.66 -12.87 9.07
C VAL A 40 -4.89 -11.58 8.87
N ARG A 41 -4.02 -11.56 7.86
CA ARG A 41 -3.38 -10.34 7.37
C ARG A 41 -3.71 -10.15 5.90
N ILE A 42 -4.09 -8.92 5.53
CA ILE A 42 -4.42 -8.53 4.16
C ILE A 42 -3.40 -7.51 3.69
N HIS A 43 -2.58 -7.91 2.73
CA HIS A 43 -1.62 -7.06 2.03
C HIS A 43 -2.28 -6.40 0.84
N ILE A 44 -1.95 -5.14 0.58
CA ILE A 44 -2.63 -4.31 -0.42
C ILE A 44 -1.58 -3.63 -1.30
N GLY A 45 -1.73 -3.82 -2.60
CA GLY A 45 -0.93 -3.17 -3.63
C GLY A 45 -1.81 -2.53 -4.69
N HIS A 46 -1.18 -1.76 -5.56
CA HIS A 46 -1.82 -1.17 -6.73
C HIS A 46 -0.85 -1.13 -7.90
N GLY A 47 -1.38 -1.13 -9.12
CA GLY A 47 -0.58 -1.05 -10.34
C GLY A 47 -1.47 -0.82 -11.55
N THR A 48 -0.89 -0.91 -12.74
CA THR A 48 -1.63 -0.76 -14.00
C THR A 48 -1.33 -1.89 -14.98
N ILE A 49 -2.26 -2.13 -15.91
CA ILE A 49 -2.11 -3.11 -17.00
C ILE A 49 -2.43 -2.44 -18.34
N PRO A 50 -1.50 -2.40 -19.32
CA PRO A 50 -0.08 -2.74 -19.16
C PRO A 50 0.60 -1.80 -18.15
N ALA A 51 1.70 -2.25 -17.56
CA ALA A 51 2.43 -1.40 -16.63
C ALA A 51 3.17 -0.27 -17.36
N GLY A 52 3.48 0.80 -16.63
CA GLY A 52 4.15 1.97 -17.16
C GLY A 52 3.68 3.27 -16.50
N GLY A 53 4.31 4.38 -16.89
CA GLY A 53 3.93 5.73 -16.43
C GLY A 53 2.47 6.03 -16.72
N THR A 54 1.73 6.46 -15.70
CA THR A 54 0.28 6.56 -15.78
C THR A 54 -0.19 7.97 -16.11
N ASP A 55 -0.96 8.11 -17.19
CA ASP A 55 -1.89 9.26 -17.36
C ASP A 55 -3.03 9.22 -16.32
N TRP A 56 -3.14 8.12 -15.57
CA TRP A 56 -3.75 8.12 -14.24
C TRP A 56 -2.83 8.92 -13.34
N VAL A 57 -3.06 10.24 -13.24
CA VAL A 57 -2.28 11.16 -12.40
C VAL A 57 -1.88 10.45 -11.09
N PRO A 58 -0.58 10.28 -10.85
CA PRO A 58 -0.06 9.30 -9.89
C PRO A 58 -0.47 9.78 -8.51
N THR A 59 -1.35 9.04 -7.82
CA THR A 59 -1.41 8.94 -6.34
C THR A 59 -1.37 10.24 -5.51
N SER A 60 -1.52 11.41 -6.13
CA SER A 60 -1.33 12.75 -5.57
C SER A 60 -2.61 13.58 -5.64
N SER A 61 -3.49 13.30 -6.62
CA SER A 61 -4.84 13.87 -6.71
C SER A 61 -5.96 12.84 -6.58
N VAL A 62 -5.60 11.57 -6.30
CA VAL A 62 -6.56 10.54 -5.91
C VAL A 62 -6.50 10.41 -4.39
N SER A 63 -7.46 11.01 -3.69
CA SER A 63 -7.63 10.70 -2.27
C SER A 63 -8.19 9.29 -2.19
N GLY A 64 -7.32 8.36 -1.80
CA GLY A 64 -7.66 6.98 -1.54
C GLY A 64 -7.23 6.59 -0.14
N GLY A 65 -7.95 5.66 0.46
CA GLY A 65 -7.68 5.25 1.83
C GLY A 65 -8.16 3.85 2.10
N ILE A 66 -7.66 3.32 3.22
CA ILE A 66 -8.07 2.04 3.77
C ILE A 66 -8.59 2.31 5.18
N LYS A 67 -9.77 1.76 5.48
CA LYS A 67 -10.35 1.78 6.82
C LYS A 67 -10.65 0.35 7.23
N GLN A 68 -10.30 -0.02 8.45
CA GLN A 68 -10.58 -1.35 8.96
C GLN A 68 -12.10 -1.52 9.15
N ALA A 69 -12.65 -2.64 8.67
CA ALA A 69 -14.03 -3.01 8.91
C ALA A 69 -14.17 -3.76 10.24
N GLU A 70 -15.27 -3.57 10.95
CA GLU A 70 -15.51 -4.18 12.27
C GLU A 70 -15.52 -5.72 12.23
N GLY A 71 -15.81 -6.31 11.06
CA GLY A 71 -15.93 -7.76 10.84
C GLY A 71 -14.67 -8.49 10.35
N GLY A 72 -13.50 -7.84 10.30
CA GLY A 72 -12.27 -8.48 9.80
C GLY A 72 -12.02 -8.30 8.30
N GLY A 73 -12.40 -7.13 7.79
CA GLY A 73 -12.11 -6.71 6.42
C GLY A 73 -11.54 -5.29 6.37
N LEU A 74 -11.59 -4.72 5.19
CA LEU A 74 -11.17 -3.36 4.92
C LEU A 74 -12.09 -2.68 3.90
N TYR A 75 -12.41 -1.43 4.18
CA TYR A 75 -13.02 -0.52 3.20
C TYR A 75 -11.91 0.13 2.40
N ARG A 76 -11.96 -0.03 1.08
CA ARG A 76 -11.04 0.62 0.14
C ARG A 76 -11.83 1.66 -0.64
N PHE A 77 -11.33 2.89 -0.64
CA PHE A 77 -11.90 3.95 -1.46
C PHE A 77 -10.86 4.65 -2.32
N MET A 78 -11.33 5.23 -3.42
CA MET A 78 -10.53 5.94 -4.40
C MET A 78 -11.37 7.05 -5.03
N THR A 79 -10.95 8.30 -4.86
CA THR A 79 -11.61 9.46 -5.49
C THR A 79 -10.85 9.91 -6.72
N PHE A 80 -11.47 9.89 -7.89
CA PHE A 80 -10.85 10.36 -9.14
C PHE A 80 -10.89 11.88 -9.25
N ALA A 81 -10.06 12.45 -10.11
CA ALA A 81 -10.06 13.90 -10.40
C ALA A 81 -11.41 14.42 -10.96
N SER A 82 -12.28 13.53 -11.45
CA SER A 82 -13.67 13.86 -11.81
C SER A 82 -14.57 14.12 -10.61
N GLY A 83 -14.11 13.84 -9.39
CA GLY A 83 -14.89 13.87 -8.15
C GLY A 83 -15.58 12.54 -7.82
N ILE A 84 -15.63 11.59 -8.76
CA ILE A 84 -16.25 10.28 -8.55
C ILE A 84 -15.42 9.46 -7.55
N THR A 85 -16.08 8.80 -6.61
CA THR A 85 -15.46 7.90 -5.63
C THR A 85 -15.86 6.45 -5.89
N ILE A 86 -14.90 5.55 -6.07
CA ILE A 86 -15.12 4.11 -5.97
C ILE A 86 -14.90 3.70 -4.51
N LEU A 87 -15.82 2.91 -3.95
CA LEU A 87 -15.75 2.42 -2.57
C LEU A 87 -16.31 0.99 -2.50
N TYR A 88 -15.58 0.10 -1.85
CA TYR A 88 -16.01 -1.28 -1.63
C TYR A 88 -15.37 -1.87 -0.38
N GLU A 89 -15.95 -2.97 0.09
CA GLU A 89 -15.41 -3.78 1.17
C GLU A 89 -14.66 -4.99 0.60
N PHE A 90 -13.49 -5.27 1.14
CA PHE A 90 -12.75 -6.50 0.94
C PHE A 90 -12.58 -7.17 2.30
N SER A 91 -13.10 -8.39 2.46
CA SER A 91 -12.97 -9.15 3.71
C SER A 91 -12.39 -10.52 3.43
N ALA A 92 -11.58 -11.02 4.37
CA ALA A 92 -11.05 -12.37 4.30
C ALA A 92 -11.20 -13.05 5.66
N ARG A 93 -11.70 -14.28 5.66
CA ARG A 93 -11.83 -15.10 6.88
C ARG A 93 -11.15 -16.45 6.69
N PRO A 94 -10.47 -16.99 7.71
CA PRO A 94 -9.86 -18.30 7.61
C PRO A 94 -10.96 -19.36 7.53
N LEU A 95 -10.71 -20.42 6.76
CA LEU A 95 -11.60 -21.58 6.70
C LEU A 95 -11.17 -22.60 7.77
N PRO A 96 -12.00 -22.88 8.79
CA PRO A 96 -11.61 -23.75 9.91
C PRO A 96 -11.13 -25.14 9.47
N ASP A 97 -11.77 -25.70 8.44
CA ASP A 97 -11.50 -27.05 7.97
C ASP A 97 -10.38 -27.12 6.91
N LYS A 98 -9.76 -25.98 6.56
CA LYS A 98 -8.74 -25.88 5.51
C LYS A 98 -7.63 -24.94 5.95
N ASP A 99 -6.62 -25.48 6.63
CA ASP A 99 -5.47 -24.68 7.05
C ASP A 99 -4.80 -23.99 5.86
N GLY A 100 -4.39 -22.74 6.06
CA GLY A 100 -3.85 -21.88 5.02
C GLY A 100 -4.83 -21.57 3.87
N SER A 101 -6.14 -21.64 4.10
CA SER A 101 -7.15 -21.22 3.12
C SER A 101 -8.07 -20.16 3.71
N PHE A 102 -8.46 -19.22 2.87
CA PHE A 102 -9.30 -18.08 3.25
C PHE A 102 -10.47 -17.96 2.30
N GLU A 103 -11.66 -17.73 2.86
CA GLU A 103 -12.79 -17.26 2.07
C GLU A 103 -12.70 -15.74 1.96
N VAL A 104 -12.70 -15.25 0.73
CA VAL A 104 -12.64 -13.84 0.39
C VAL A 104 -13.98 -13.39 -0.16
N THR A 105 -14.44 -12.24 0.33
CA THR A 105 -15.64 -11.57 -0.15
C THR A 105 -15.28 -10.15 -0.56
N ILE A 106 -15.79 -9.72 -1.71
CA ILE A 106 -15.70 -8.35 -2.19
C ILE A 106 -17.13 -7.86 -2.37
N GLY A 107 -17.51 -6.76 -1.74
CA GLY A 107 -18.89 -6.28 -1.71
C GLY A 107 -19.01 -4.77 -1.86
N PRO A 108 -20.18 -4.26 -2.29
CA PRO A 108 -20.43 -2.84 -2.30
C PRO A 108 -20.45 -2.31 -0.87
N TYR A 109 -19.98 -1.08 -0.69
CA TYR A 109 -20.09 -0.40 0.60
C TYR A 109 -20.59 1.02 0.41
N VAL A 110 -21.57 1.40 1.23
CA VAL A 110 -22.09 2.76 1.30
C VAL A 110 -21.76 3.28 2.71
N PRO A 111 -20.95 4.34 2.84
CA PRO A 111 -20.56 4.84 4.14
C PRO A 111 -21.74 5.56 4.78
N THR A 112 -21.85 5.49 6.11
CA THR A 112 -22.76 6.37 6.83
C THR A 112 -22.31 7.83 6.68
N LEU A 113 -23.21 8.79 6.93
CA LEU A 113 -22.85 10.23 6.88
C LEU A 113 -21.65 10.56 7.78
N GLN A 114 -21.61 9.97 8.98
CA GLN A 114 -20.52 10.15 9.93
C GLN A 114 -19.19 9.58 9.41
N GLN A 115 -19.23 8.38 8.79
CA GLN A 115 -18.04 7.80 8.17
C GLN A 115 -17.57 8.61 6.98
N ALA A 116 -18.48 9.05 6.12
CA ALA A 116 -18.15 9.87 4.96
C ALA A 116 -17.49 11.19 5.37
N GLU A 117 -18.01 11.88 6.38
CA GLU A 117 -17.40 13.08 6.96
C GLU A 117 -16.00 12.79 7.53
N SER A 118 -15.87 11.73 8.34
CA SER A 118 -14.59 11.30 8.91
C SER A 118 -13.55 10.95 7.84
N TRP A 119 -13.99 10.32 6.75
CA TRP A 119 -13.13 9.86 5.65
C TRP A 119 -12.95 10.92 4.58
N LYS A 120 -13.60 12.08 4.74
CA LYS A 120 -13.62 13.20 3.78
C LYS A 120 -14.08 12.76 2.38
N ILE A 121 -15.07 11.87 2.34
CA ILE A 121 -15.74 11.40 1.11
C ILE A 121 -17.07 12.13 1.00
N ASP A 122 -17.39 12.67 -0.17
CA ASP A 122 -18.76 13.11 -0.47
C ASP A 122 -19.62 11.85 -0.73
N PRO A 123 -20.62 11.53 0.10
CA PRO A 123 -21.49 10.37 -0.11
C PRO A 123 -22.16 10.38 -1.49
N ARG A 124 -22.42 11.57 -2.05
CA ARG A 124 -23.08 11.72 -3.35
C ARG A 124 -22.16 11.43 -4.52
N SER A 125 -20.85 11.38 -4.28
CA SER A 125 -19.87 11.07 -5.31
C SER A 125 -19.52 9.58 -5.38
N VAL A 126 -20.03 8.76 -4.45
CA VAL A 126 -19.79 7.31 -4.42
C VAL A 126 -20.54 6.64 -5.58
N GLU A 127 -19.78 6.00 -6.47
CA GLU A 127 -20.30 5.21 -7.59
C GLU A 127 -20.80 3.85 -7.08
N THR A 128 -22.12 3.77 -6.86
CA THR A 128 -22.78 2.55 -6.36
C THR A 128 -22.83 1.43 -7.40
N GLY A 129 -22.63 1.74 -8.69
CA GLY A 129 -22.61 0.80 -9.80
C GLY A 129 -21.20 0.38 -10.26
N PHE A 130 -20.16 0.69 -9.45
CA PHE A 130 -18.75 0.44 -9.80
C PHE A 130 -18.55 -0.98 -10.35
N MET A 131 -19.05 -1.98 -9.63
CA MET A 131 -19.21 -3.33 -10.15
C MET A 131 -20.69 -3.61 -10.36
N ARG A 132 -21.10 -3.78 -11.63
CA ARG A 132 -22.46 -4.21 -11.98
C ARG A 132 -22.86 -5.52 -11.29
N LYS A 133 -21.87 -6.39 -11.07
CA LYS A 133 -22.01 -7.64 -10.32
C LYS A 133 -20.72 -7.91 -9.57
N TYR A 134 -20.83 -7.97 -8.24
CA TYR A 134 -19.75 -8.41 -7.38
C TYR A 134 -19.58 -9.94 -7.50
N PRO A 135 -18.36 -10.46 -7.35
CA PRO A 135 -18.13 -11.89 -7.34
C PRO A 135 -18.84 -12.56 -6.16
N ALA A 136 -19.27 -13.80 -6.34
CA ALA A 136 -19.60 -14.64 -5.20
C ALA A 136 -18.34 -14.86 -4.33
N PRO A 137 -18.48 -15.09 -3.01
CA PRO A 137 -17.34 -15.44 -2.18
C PRO A 137 -16.52 -16.58 -2.78
N PHE A 138 -15.20 -16.45 -2.73
CA PHE A 138 -14.28 -17.41 -3.33
C PHE A 138 -13.14 -17.73 -2.37
N VAL A 139 -12.53 -18.91 -2.57
CA VAL A 139 -11.47 -19.40 -1.69
C VAL A 139 -10.11 -19.12 -2.31
N VAL A 140 -9.21 -18.58 -1.51
CA VAL A 140 -7.79 -18.39 -1.87
C VAL A 140 -6.89 -19.10 -0.87
N LYS A 141 -5.72 -19.49 -1.32
CA LYS A 141 -4.67 -20.06 -0.45
C LYS A 141 -3.86 -18.95 0.22
N ASP A 142 -3.18 -19.33 1.29
CA ASP A 142 -2.19 -18.51 1.95
C ASP A 142 -1.16 -17.98 0.94
N ASN A 143 -0.95 -16.66 0.97
CA ASN A 143 -0.07 -15.93 0.07
C ASN A 143 -0.48 -15.93 -1.43
N GLU A 144 -1.71 -16.31 -1.75
CA GLU A 144 -2.27 -16.17 -3.10
C GLU A 144 -2.62 -14.69 -3.39
N THR A 145 -2.30 -14.25 -4.60
CA THR A 145 -2.54 -12.87 -5.05
C THR A 145 -3.86 -12.77 -5.79
N ILE A 146 -4.68 -11.79 -5.40
CA ILE A 146 -5.94 -11.43 -6.04
C ILE A 146 -5.73 -10.11 -6.75
N ALA A 147 -6.10 -10.04 -8.03
CA ALA A 147 -6.12 -8.80 -8.79
C ALA A 147 -7.56 -8.36 -9.03
N LEU A 148 -7.87 -7.12 -8.72
CA LEU A 148 -9.15 -6.48 -8.97
C LEU A 148 -8.96 -5.31 -9.92
N GLU A 149 -9.52 -5.39 -11.12
CA GLU A 149 -9.56 -4.27 -12.06
C GLU A 149 -10.57 -3.23 -11.56
N VAL A 150 -10.11 -2.00 -11.35
CA VAL A 150 -10.89 -0.93 -10.72
C VAL A 150 -11.33 0.14 -11.71
N ALA A 151 -10.51 0.45 -12.69
CA ALA A 151 -10.87 1.44 -13.69
C ALA A 151 -10.10 1.17 -14.98
N GLU A 152 -10.60 1.69 -16.10
CA GLU A 152 -9.90 1.65 -17.39
C GLU A 152 -9.86 3.06 -17.98
N ASN A 153 -8.71 3.44 -18.51
CA ASN A 153 -8.48 4.74 -19.08
C ASN A 153 -9.06 4.68 -20.50
N PRO A 154 -10.15 5.42 -20.78
CA PRO A 154 -10.82 5.31 -22.08
C PRO A 154 -9.96 5.81 -23.25
N LYS A 155 -8.87 6.56 -22.97
CA LYS A 155 -7.96 7.04 -24.01
C LYS A 155 -6.88 6.01 -24.36
N THR A 156 -6.35 5.31 -23.35
CA THR A 156 -5.18 4.44 -23.52
C THR A 156 -5.51 2.95 -23.42
N GLY A 157 -6.71 2.58 -22.94
CA GLY A 157 -7.06 1.21 -22.59
C GLY A 157 -6.33 0.67 -21.35
N GLN A 158 -5.48 1.49 -20.72
CA GLN A 158 -4.72 1.08 -19.54
C GLN A 158 -5.66 0.91 -18.35
N LYS A 159 -5.56 -0.22 -17.66
CA LYS A 159 -6.36 -0.54 -16.49
C LYS A 159 -5.64 -0.17 -15.21
N LEU A 160 -6.39 0.32 -14.23
CA LEU A 160 -5.96 0.46 -12.84
C LEU A 160 -6.37 -0.78 -12.06
N VAL A 161 -5.43 -1.39 -11.35
CA VAL A 161 -5.61 -2.67 -10.67
C VAL A 161 -5.24 -2.53 -9.20
N HIS A 162 -6.10 -3.05 -8.33
CA HIS A 162 -5.78 -3.29 -6.92
C HIS A 162 -5.37 -4.74 -6.72
N TYR A 163 -4.28 -4.94 -5.98
CA TYR A 163 -3.75 -6.26 -5.66
C TYR A 163 -3.94 -6.54 -4.18
N TYR A 164 -4.33 -7.78 -3.86
CA TYR A 164 -4.48 -8.26 -2.50
C TYR A 164 -3.72 -9.56 -2.30
N VAL A 165 -3.09 -9.72 -1.14
CA VAL A 165 -2.61 -11.03 -0.67
C VAL A 165 -3.15 -11.27 0.73
N VAL A 166 -3.75 -12.44 0.95
CA VAL A 166 -4.26 -12.85 2.26
C VAL A 166 -3.27 -13.85 2.87
N SER A 167 -2.88 -13.65 4.13
CA SER A 167 -1.93 -14.53 4.80
C SER A 167 -2.24 -14.80 6.27
N LYS A 168 -1.73 -15.93 6.79
CA LYS A 168 -1.73 -16.29 8.22
C LYS A 168 -0.40 -15.85 8.85
N GLY A 169 -0.35 -14.65 9.46
CA GLY A 169 0.81 -14.21 10.25
C GLY A 169 1.71 -13.14 9.63
N LYS A 170 3.04 -13.24 9.87
CA LYS A 170 4.04 -12.16 9.67
C LYS A 170 4.05 -11.58 8.24
N PRO A 171 4.38 -10.28 8.08
CA PRO A 171 4.12 -9.57 6.84
C PRO A 171 4.88 -10.17 5.66
N PHE A 172 4.16 -10.54 4.60
CA PHE A 172 4.77 -10.99 3.35
C PHE A 172 4.99 -9.78 2.45
N LEU A 173 6.16 -9.14 2.55
CA LEU A 173 6.50 -7.97 1.73
C LEU A 173 7.71 -8.25 0.85
N ARG A 174 7.51 -9.16 -0.11
CA ARG A 174 8.26 -9.30 -1.37
C ARG A 174 7.50 -10.26 -2.28
N SER A 175 7.47 -10.00 -3.59
CA SER A 175 6.83 -10.88 -4.57
C SER A 175 7.32 -12.32 -4.39
N ASN A 176 6.40 -13.29 -4.37
CA ASN A 176 6.71 -14.72 -4.35
C ASN A 176 7.64 -15.10 -5.52
N LEU A 177 7.67 -14.30 -6.58
CA LEU A 177 8.48 -14.50 -7.78
C LEU A 177 9.99 -14.28 -7.52
N GLU A 178 10.38 -13.16 -6.89
CA GLU A 178 11.78 -12.89 -6.58
C GLU A 178 12.38 -13.94 -5.64
N ARG A 179 11.61 -14.42 -4.65
CA ARG A 179 12.06 -15.46 -3.72
C ARG A 179 12.08 -16.86 -4.32
N LYS A 180 11.11 -17.21 -5.17
CA LYS A 180 11.12 -18.51 -5.87
C LYS A 180 12.22 -18.60 -6.93
N ALA A 181 12.58 -17.48 -7.55
CA ALA A 181 13.68 -17.40 -8.50
C ALA A 181 15.05 -17.13 -7.85
N ALA A 182 15.08 -16.73 -6.57
CA ALA A 182 16.32 -16.42 -5.88
C ALA A 182 17.19 -17.68 -5.72
N LYS A 183 18.36 -17.67 -6.35
CA LYS A 183 19.42 -18.62 -6.05
C LYS A 183 19.85 -18.44 -4.60
N ALA A 184 20.15 -19.54 -3.91
CA ALA A 184 20.74 -19.50 -2.59
C ALA A 184 22.02 -18.64 -2.64
N ARG A 185 22.11 -17.70 -1.69
CA ARG A 185 23.26 -16.83 -1.50
C ARG A 185 23.43 -16.53 -0.02
N GLU A 186 24.63 -16.09 0.34
CA GLU A 186 24.90 -15.65 1.71
C GLU A 186 24.03 -14.45 2.08
N PHE A 187 23.58 -14.45 3.34
CA PHE A 187 22.84 -13.35 3.94
C PHE A 187 23.76 -12.14 4.13
N ARG A 188 23.29 -10.96 3.74
CA ARG A 188 24.03 -9.70 3.84
C ARG A 188 23.16 -8.64 4.50
N VAL A 189 23.79 -7.59 5.03
CA VAL A 189 23.08 -6.47 5.66
C VAL A 189 22.11 -5.80 4.69
N GLN A 190 22.39 -5.81 3.38
CA GLN A 190 21.48 -5.28 2.35
C GLN A 190 20.18 -6.10 2.19
N ASP A 191 20.10 -7.27 2.80
CA ASP A 191 18.90 -8.12 2.83
C ASP A 191 17.97 -7.75 4.00
N VAL A 192 18.44 -6.89 4.89
CA VAL A 192 17.66 -6.37 6.00
C VAL A 192 16.76 -5.24 5.50
N GLU A 193 15.48 -5.35 5.83
CA GLU A 193 14.47 -4.36 5.48
C GLU A 193 14.07 -3.52 6.70
N LEU A 194 13.76 -2.25 6.45
CA LEU A 194 13.01 -1.42 7.37
C LEU A 194 11.54 -1.84 7.31
N ARG A 195 10.85 -1.78 8.44
CA ARG A 195 9.42 -2.11 8.51
C ARG A 195 8.67 -1.13 9.38
N VAL A 196 7.43 -0.81 9.03
CA VAL A 196 6.56 -0.01 9.89
C VAL A 196 5.14 -0.57 9.74
N PHE A 197 4.44 -0.80 10.84
CA PHE A 197 3.06 -1.28 10.87
C PHE A 197 2.26 -0.51 11.92
N ASP A 198 0.93 -0.47 11.77
CA ASP A 198 -0.02 0.05 12.76
C ASP A 198 0.45 1.34 13.46
N TYR A 199 0.93 2.30 12.66
CA TYR A 199 1.82 3.34 13.13
C TYR A 199 1.11 4.65 13.52
N ASP A 200 1.76 5.42 14.40
CA ASP A 200 1.43 6.80 14.78
C ASP A 200 2.57 7.72 14.33
N LEU A 201 2.30 8.58 13.36
CA LEU A 201 3.21 9.65 12.97
C LEU A 201 2.90 10.87 13.84
N ARG A 202 3.92 11.39 14.51
CA ARG A 202 3.85 12.60 15.33
C ARG A 202 4.73 13.72 14.78
N ARG A 203 4.32 14.96 15.07
CA ARG A 203 5.11 16.17 14.85
C ARG A 203 5.17 16.92 16.18
N ASN A 204 6.37 17.15 16.69
CA ASN A 204 6.63 17.80 17.98
C ASN A 204 5.81 17.18 19.13
N GLY A 205 5.75 15.84 19.17
CA GLY A 205 5.03 15.06 20.18
C GLY A 205 3.51 14.94 19.97
N ALA A 206 2.90 15.72 19.06
CA ALA A 206 1.48 15.62 18.74
C ALA A 206 1.21 14.63 17.61
N SER A 207 0.20 13.77 17.76
CA SER A 207 -0.23 12.84 16.70
C SER A 207 -0.73 13.61 15.49
N LEU A 208 -0.07 13.39 14.35
CA LEU A 208 -0.37 13.98 13.07
C LEU A 208 -1.20 13.03 12.20
N TYR A 209 -0.88 11.73 12.24
CA TYR A 209 -1.59 10.70 11.48
C TYR A 209 -1.43 9.32 12.11
N ARG A 210 -2.53 8.55 12.15
CA ARG A 210 -2.50 7.14 12.56
C ARG A 210 -2.95 6.24 11.42
N SER A 211 -2.26 5.13 11.25
CA SER A 211 -2.53 4.13 10.24
C SER A 211 -2.68 2.77 10.89
N GLY A 212 -3.67 1.98 10.48
CA GLY A 212 -3.68 0.53 10.74
C GLY A 212 -2.94 -0.27 9.67
N GLY A 213 -2.18 0.41 8.80
CA GLY A 213 -1.44 -0.14 7.67
C GLY A 213 0.07 -0.10 7.93
N GLY A 214 0.88 -0.30 6.89
CA GLY A 214 2.33 -0.35 7.06
C GLY A 214 3.12 -0.47 5.76
N CYS A 215 4.42 -0.64 5.83
CA CYS A 215 5.26 -1.01 4.68
C CYS A 215 6.54 -1.68 5.16
N SER A 216 7.23 -2.39 4.27
CA SER A 216 8.53 -3.02 4.53
C SER A 216 9.32 -3.00 3.25
N GLY A 217 10.59 -2.68 3.33
CA GLY A 217 11.49 -2.73 2.19
C GLY A 217 12.88 -2.22 2.51
N LYS A 218 13.76 -2.31 1.51
CA LYS A 218 15.10 -1.72 1.59
C LYS A 218 15.02 -0.20 1.69
N TYR A 219 14.10 0.39 0.93
CA TYR A 219 13.73 1.80 1.04
C TYR A 219 12.27 1.87 1.45
N ILE A 220 11.96 2.63 2.50
CA ILE A 220 10.59 2.98 2.86
C ILE A 220 10.43 4.49 2.81
N ALA A 221 9.22 4.97 2.53
CA ALA A 221 8.93 6.39 2.49
C ALA A 221 7.65 6.73 3.24
N ILE A 222 7.62 7.95 3.76
CA ILE A 222 6.39 8.60 4.23
C ILE A 222 6.20 9.93 3.50
N LEU A 223 5.00 10.13 2.98
CA LEU A 223 4.53 11.39 2.43
C LEU A 223 3.74 12.13 3.49
N ILE A 224 4.15 13.35 3.80
CA ILE A 224 3.46 14.24 4.73
C ILE A 224 2.87 15.39 3.89
N PRO A 225 1.53 15.55 3.87
CA PRO A 225 0.87 16.64 3.15
C PRO A 225 1.49 17.99 3.48
N ASP A 226 1.68 18.81 2.44
CA ASP A 226 2.27 20.16 2.49
C ASP A 226 3.73 20.24 2.98
N VAL A 227 4.35 19.11 3.35
CA VAL A 227 5.75 19.05 3.79
C VAL A 227 6.63 18.37 2.75
N GLY A 228 6.20 17.23 2.20
CA GLY A 228 6.95 16.46 1.20
C GLY A 228 7.14 14.99 1.58
N ARG A 229 8.05 14.30 0.88
CA ARG A 229 8.32 12.87 1.05
C ARG A 229 9.68 12.66 1.73
N PHE A 230 9.70 11.80 2.72
CA PHE A 230 10.92 11.36 3.39
C PHE A 230 11.16 9.90 3.08
N TRP A 231 12.30 9.58 2.48
CA TRP A 231 12.76 8.23 2.22
C TRP A 231 13.77 7.79 3.25
N PHE A 232 13.76 6.52 3.62
CA PHE A 232 14.63 5.93 4.64
C PHE A 232 15.22 4.60 4.15
N THR A 233 16.47 4.31 4.55
CA THR A 233 17.17 3.05 4.27
C THR A 233 18.24 2.77 5.33
N LEU A 234 18.42 1.50 5.66
CA LEU A 234 19.43 1.04 6.62
C LEU A 234 20.86 1.12 6.09
N THR A 235 21.02 0.85 4.80
CA THR A 235 22.35 0.75 4.17
C THR A 235 22.63 1.99 3.32
N PRO A 236 23.89 2.44 3.26
CA PRO A 236 24.29 3.59 2.44
C PRO A 236 23.86 3.38 0.98
N PRO A 237 23.02 4.28 0.44
CA PRO A 237 22.66 4.26 -0.99
C PRO A 237 23.83 4.72 -1.87
N PRO A 238 23.71 4.54 -3.20
CA PRO A 238 24.61 5.21 -4.14
C PRO A 238 24.62 6.73 -3.92
N VAL A 239 25.77 7.37 -4.14
CA VAL A 239 25.98 8.80 -3.82
C VAL A 239 25.00 9.70 -4.58
N GLU A 240 24.70 9.35 -5.83
CA GLU A 240 23.74 10.02 -6.69
C GLU A 240 22.32 10.04 -6.13
N ALA A 241 21.98 9.11 -5.23
CA ALA A 241 20.67 9.05 -4.59
C ALA A 241 20.48 10.12 -3.51
N ARG A 242 21.55 10.81 -3.06
CA ARG A 242 21.54 11.96 -2.13
C ARG A 242 20.85 11.68 -0.78
N PHE A 243 21.18 10.55 -0.16
CA PHE A 243 20.76 10.27 1.21
C PHE A 243 21.83 10.72 2.20
N GLU A 244 21.40 11.12 3.39
CA GLU A 244 22.27 11.52 4.50
C GLU A 244 21.93 10.71 5.75
N PRO A 245 22.90 10.36 6.61
CA PRO A 245 22.64 9.64 7.85
C PRO A 245 22.07 10.59 8.93
N SER A 246 20.85 11.07 8.71
CA SER A 246 20.24 12.18 9.46
C SER A 246 18.96 11.80 10.20
N ALA A 247 18.52 10.54 10.12
CA ALA A 247 17.44 9.98 10.93
C ALA A 247 17.99 9.01 11.98
N LEU A 248 17.24 8.80 13.05
CA LEU A 248 17.55 7.85 14.12
C LEU A 248 16.46 6.80 14.21
N VAL A 249 16.80 5.57 14.56
CA VAL A 249 15.82 4.52 14.84
C VAL A 249 16.24 3.68 16.02
N LYS A 250 15.26 3.32 16.85
CA LYS A 250 15.41 2.37 17.95
C LYS A 250 14.08 1.66 18.16
N ASP A 251 14.12 0.33 18.24
CA ASP A 251 12.93 -0.50 18.42
C ASP A 251 11.85 -0.12 17.40
N GLY A 252 10.64 0.19 17.86
CA GLY A 252 9.52 0.65 17.05
C GLY A 252 9.49 2.15 16.75
N GLN A 253 10.57 2.90 16.94
CA GLN A 253 10.55 4.37 16.84
C GLN A 253 11.62 4.90 15.90
N LEU A 254 11.20 5.69 14.91
CA LEU A 254 12.08 6.40 13.98
C LEU A 254 11.90 7.91 14.17
N TRP A 255 12.99 8.63 14.41
CA TRP A 255 13.02 10.09 14.55
C TRP A 255 13.74 10.74 13.40
N PHE A 256 13.20 11.85 12.90
CA PHE A 256 13.85 12.69 11.91
C PHE A 256 13.46 14.14 12.08
N ARG A 257 14.27 15.05 11.52
CA ARG A 257 14.05 16.49 11.58
C ARG A 257 13.86 17.07 10.20
N TYR A 258 13.00 18.09 10.12
CA TYR A 258 12.88 18.93 8.94
C TYR A 258 12.53 20.35 9.39
N GLY A 259 13.40 21.32 9.07
CA GLY A 259 13.31 22.65 9.65
C GLY A 259 13.44 22.60 11.17
N GLU A 260 12.52 23.26 11.87
CA GLU A 260 12.48 23.28 13.34
C GLU A 260 11.70 22.09 13.93
N ASP A 261 11.03 21.31 13.09
CA ASP A 261 10.15 20.24 13.53
C ASP A 261 10.89 18.93 13.75
N VAL A 262 10.46 18.21 14.78
CA VAL A 262 10.82 16.82 15.04
C VAL A 262 9.64 15.95 14.69
N TYR A 263 9.89 14.96 13.83
CA TYR A 263 8.92 13.94 13.47
C TYR A 263 9.27 12.62 14.15
N GLU A 264 8.24 11.91 14.61
CA GLU A 264 8.37 10.61 15.24
C GLU A 264 7.44 9.64 14.51
N TRP A 265 8.01 8.57 13.95
CA TRP A 265 7.25 7.52 13.29
C TRP A 265 7.25 6.28 14.19
N LEU A 266 6.14 6.08 14.89
CA LEU A 266 6.01 5.07 15.94
C LEU A 266 5.26 3.86 15.42
N SER A 267 5.83 2.67 15.59
CA SER A 267 5.32 1.36 15.24
C SER A 267 5.29 0.49 16.51
N PRO A 268 4.27 -0.37 16.73
CA PRO A 268 4.26 -1.29 17.85
C PRO A 268 5.28 -2.44 17.66
N GLU A 269 5.68 -2.72 16.42
CA GLU A 269 6.75 -3.65 16.08
C GLU A 269 8.07 -2.93 15.81
N HIS A 270 9.19 -3.63 15.95
CA HIS A 270 10.52 -3.10 15.65
C HIS A 270 10.62 -2.64 14.18
N ILE A 271 11.10 -1.42 13.97
CA ILE A 271 11.34 -0.84 12.65
C ILE A 271 12.59 -1.42 12.00
N VAL A 272 13.56 -1.78 12.83
CA VAL A 272 14.82 -2.44 12.45
C VAL A 272 14.98 -3.74 13.22
N PRO A 273 15.65 -4.78 12.69
CA PRO A 273 15.78 -6.04 13.42
C PRO A 273 16.69 -6.01 14.66
N GLY A 274 17.54 -4.99 14.82
CA GLY A 274 18.48 -4.90 15.94
C GLY A 274 17.94 -4.06 17.10
N ASP A 275 18.42 -4.32 18.31
CA ASP A 275 17.97 -3.68 19.56
C ASP A 275 18.73 -2.39 19.92
N GLY A 276 19.52 -1.86 18.98
CA GLY A 276 20.35 -0.67 19.17
C GLY A 276 19.67 0.63 18.73
N LEU A 277 20.30 1.76 19.06
CA LEU A 277 20.03 3.04 18.41
C LEU A 277 20.91 3.15 17.16
N PHE A 278 20.31 3.31 15.99
CA PHE A 278 21.02 3.36 14.72
C PHE A 278 20.76 4.66 13.97
N ASN A 279 21.79 5.17 13.28
CA ASN A 279 21.60 6.18 12.25
C ASN A 279 20.99 5.53 11.00
N ILE A 280 19.99 6.19 10.42
CA ILE A 280 19.31 5.79 9.20
C ILE A 280 19.54 6.84 8.14
N TRP A 281 19.80 6.36 6.93
CA TRP A 281 19.97 7.20 5.76
C TRP A 281 18.61 7.73 5.36
N MET A 282 18.46 9.05 5.32
CA MET A 282 17.26 9.76 4.94
C MET A 282 17.51 10.63 3.70
N ARG A 283 16.52 10.69 2.80
CA ARG A 283 16.44 11.69 1.74
C ARG A 283 15.08 12.38 1.82
N PHE A 284 15.08 13.70 1.61
CA PHE A 284 13.87 14.50 1.47
C PHE A 284 13.62 14.83 0.00
N ASP A 285 12.41 14.56 -0.47
CA ASP A 285 11.89 15.09 -1.73
C ASP A 285 10.80 16.14 -1.43
N PRO A 286 10.91 17.36 -1.98
CA PRO A 286 9.90 18.40 -1.78
C PRO A 286 8.54 17.97 -2.36
N PRO A 287 7.43 18.58 -1.91
CA PRO A 287 6.10 18.24 -2.40
C PRO A 287 5.96 18.61 -3.88
N GLU A 288 5.72 17.60 -4.72
CA GLU A 288 5.37 17.80 -6.13
C GLU A 288 3.87 18.10 -6.22
N GLY A 289 3.52 19.39 -6.27
CA GLY A 289 2.15 19.85 -6.37
C GLY A 289 1.32 19.70 -5.10
N ARG A 290 -0.01 19.80 -5.23
CA ARG A 290 -0.93 19.74 -4.08
C ARG A 290 -1.14 18.28 -3.69
N GLN A 291 -0.44 17.84 -2.64
CA GLN A 291 -0.59 16.51 -2.08
C GLN A 291 -1.64 16.53 -0.97
N SER A 292 -2.74 15.80 -1.15
CA SER A 292 -3.90 15.88 -0.24
C SER A 292 -3.91 14.85 0.88
N SER A 293 -3.00 13.87 0.90
CA SER A 293 -3.07 12.74 1.83
C SER A 293 -1.72 12.17 2.24
N PHE A 294 -1.68 11.63 3.46
CA PHE A 294 -0.57 10.81 3.93
C PHE A 294 -0.48 9.53 3.12
N SER A 295 0.74 9.08 2.82
CA SER A 295 0.98 7.79 2.20
C SER A 295 2.29 7.20 2.68
N VAL A 296 2.35 5.87 2.77
CA VAL A 296 3.61 5.14 2.94
C VAL A 296 3.86 4.25 1.75
N ALA A 297 5.13 4.08 1.41
CA ALA A 297 5.55 3.26 0.28
C ALA A 297 6.84 2.51 0.62
N ALA A 298 7.08 1.41 -0.08
CA ALA A 298 8.34 0.69 -0.04
C ALA A 298 8.89 0.48 -1.46
N SER A 299 10.20 0.41 -1.58
CA SER A 299 10.91 0.16 -2.84
C SER A 299 12.13 -0.73 -2.62
N SER A 300 12.47 -1.54 -3.61
CA SER A 300 13.70 -2.32 -3.68
C SER A 300 14.90 -1.49 -4.15
N ARG A 301 14.63 -0.34 -4.80
CA ARG A 301 15.62 0.55 -5.41
C ARG A 301 15.58 1.95 -4.80
N PRO A 302 16.71 2.67 -4.81
CA PRO A 302 16.71 4.06 -4.40
C PRO A 302 15.76 4.87 -5.30
N PRO A 303 15.05 5.87 -4.75
CA PRO A 303 14.26 6.79 -5.56
C PRO A 303 15.18 7.51 -6.55
N ARG A 304 14.69 7.70 -7.78
CA ARG A 304 15.39 8.46 -8.82
C ARG A 304 15.41 9.96 -8.49
#